data_AF-A0A6J0D0E2-F1
#
_entry.id   AF-A0A6J0D0E2-F1
#
_cell.length_a   1.000
_cell.length_b   1.000
_cell.length_c   1.000
_cell.angle_alpha   90.00
_cell.angle_beta   90.00
_cell.angle_gamma   90.00
#
_symmetry.space_group_name_H-M   'P 1'
#
loop_
_entity.id
_entity.type
_entity.pdbx_description
1 polymer ?
#
loop_
_entity_poly.entity_id
_entity_poly.type
_entity_poly.pdbx_seq_one_letter_code
_entity_poly.pdbx_strand_id
1 'polypeptide(L)'
;GKSWIVKRSYEDFRVLDKHLHLCIYDRRFSQLSELPRSDMLKDSPESVTQMLMAYLSRLSTIAGNKINCGPALTWMEIDNKGNHLLVHEESSINTPAVGAAHVIKRYTARAPDELTLE
;
A
#
# COMPACT_ATOMS: atom_id res chain seq x y z
N GLY A 1 -7.60 0.51 -21.71
CA GLY A 1 -6.85 -0.08 -20.58
C GLY A 1 -7.83 -0.49 -19.50
N LYS A 2 -7.43 -1.40 -18.60
CA LYS A 2 -8.19 -1.67 -17.37
C LYS A 2 -8.10 -0.47 -16.44
N SER A 3 -9.16 -0.16 -15.71
CA SER A 3 -9.20 0.92 -14.73
C SER A 3 -9.76 0.40 -13.41
N TRP A 4 -9.30 0.99 -12.32
CA TRP A 4 -9.73 0.66 -10.96
C TRP A 4 -9.89 1.93 -10.15
N ILE A 5 -10.73 1.87 -9.12
CA ILE A 5 -10.94 2.98 -8.18
C ILE A 5 -10.04 2.76 -6.97
N VAL A 6 -9.25 3.77 -6.63
CA VAL A 6 -8.40 3.79 -5.44
C VAL A 6 -8.99 4.78 -4.45
N LYS A 7 -9.35 4.31 -3.25
CA LYS A 7 -9.85 5.15 -2.15
C LYS A 7 -8.74 5.37 -1.13
N ARG A 8 -8.40 6.63 -0.86
CA ARG A 8 -7.32 7.03 0.05
C ARG A 8 -7.75 8.23 0.87
N SER A 9 -7.28 8.32 2.11
CA SER A 9 -7.45 9.52 2.91
C SER A 9 -6.59 10.65 2.34
N TYR A 10 -6.87 11.89 2.76
CA TYR A 10 -6.02 13.02 2.39
C TYR A 10 -4.58 12.83 2.90
N GLU A 11 -4.41 12.28 4.10
CA GLU A 11 -3.08 12.03 4.67
C GLU A 11 -2.32 10.96 3.88
N ASP A 12 -2.99 9.88 3.44
CA ASP A 12 -2.38 8.90 2.54
C ASP A 12 -1.88 9.57 1.25
N PHE A 13 -2.64 10.52 0.70
CA PHE A 13 -2.24 11.25 -0.50
C PHE A 13 -1.00 12.14 -0.24
N ARG A 14 -0.89 12.73 0.95
CA ARG A 14 0.31 13.49 1.35
C ARG A 14 1.53 12.59 1.50
N VAL A 15 1.35 11.37 2.00
CA VAL A 15 2.41 10.36 2.04
C VAL A 15 2.87 9.98 0.63
N LEU A 16 1.95 9.86 -0.34
CA LEU A 16 2.32 9.69 -1.75
C LEU A 16 3.17 10.85 -2.26
N ASP A 17 2.76 12.10 -2.04
CA ASP A 17 3.52 13.29 -2.44
C ASP A 17 4.94 13.29 -1.85
N LYS A 18 5.08 12.93 -0.57
CA LYS A 18 6.39 12.74 0.07
C LYS A 18 7.22 11.68 -0.64
N HIS A 19 6.66 10.50 -0.92
CA HIS A 19 7.40 9.42 -1.59
C HIS A 19 7.78 9.79 -3.03
N LEU A 20 6.87 10.40 -3.78
CA LEU A 20 7.17 10.89 -5.13
C LEU A 20 8.39 11.81 -5.13
N HIS A 21 8.51 12.68 -4.12
CA HIS A 21 9.63 13.61 -4.02
C HIS A 21 10.89 13.07 -3.33
N LEU A 22 10.80 11.90 -2.68
CA LEU A 22 11.94 11.19 -2.11
C LEU A 22 12.61 10.27 -3.12
N CYS A 23 11.84 9.58 -3.98
CA CYS A 23 12.36 8.53 -4.85
C CYS A 23 12.16 8.74 -6.36
N ILE A 24 11.29 9.64 -6.82
CA ILE A 24 10.94 9.73 -8.26
C ILE A 24 11.28 11.09 -8.87
N TYR A 25 10.86 12.18 -8.22
CA TYR A 25 10.93 13.52 -8.78
C TYR A 25 11.65 14.47 -7.83
N ASP A 26 12.46 15.36 -8.39
CA ASP A 26 12.87 16.55 -7.67
C ASP A 26 11.72 17.57 -7.69
N ARG A 27 11.34 18.09 -6.51
CA ARG A 27 10.22 19.02 -6.32
C ARG A 27 10.34 20.28 -7.16
N ARG A 28 11.57 20.76 -7.42
CA ARG A 28 11.82 21.97 -8.22
C ARG A 28 11.42 21.78 -9.68
N PHE A 29 11.47 20.54 -10.18
CA PHE A 29 11.21 20.21 -11.58
C PHE A 29 9.87 19.52 -11.80
N SER A 30 9.31 18.85 -10.77
CA SER A 30 8.02 18.17 -10.87
C SER A 30 6.88 19.14 -11.13
N GLN A 31 6.95 20.36 -10.58
CA GLN A 31 5.87 21.35 -10.55
C GLN A 31 4.57 20.80 -9.93
N LEU A 32 4.68 19.77 -9.08
CA LEU A 32 3.57 19.27 -8.28
C LEU A 32 3.33 20.22 -7.11
N SER A 33 2.07 20.62 -6.92
CA SER A 33 1.68 21.50 -5.83
C SER A 33 2.02 20.88 -4.47
N GLU A 34 2.56 21.66 -3.55
CA GLU A 34 2.78 21.20 -2.18
C GLU A 34 1.43 21.09 -1.45
N LEU A 35 1.23 19.95 -0.80
CA LEU A 35 -0.03 19.65 -0.13
C LEU A 35 0.02 20.15 1.32
N PRO A 36 -0.87 21.09 1.70
CA PRO A 36 -0.91 21.63 3.05
C PRO A 36 -1.20 20.54 4.08
N ARG A 37 -0.86 20.80 5.35
CA ARG A 37 -1.26 19.91 6.45
C ARG A 37 -2.77 19.96 6.65
N SER A 38 -3.33 18.85 7.14
CA SER A 38 -4.77 18.67 7.33
C SER A 38 -5.38 19.72 8.27
N ASP A 39 -4.63 20.22 9.25
CA ASP A 39 -5.02 21.29 10.17
C ASP A 39 -5.06 22.69 9.51
N MET A 40 -4.36 22.86 8.38
CA MET A 40 -4.29 24.10 7.61
C MET A 40 -5.27 24.13 6.43
N LEU A 41 -5.98 23.03 6.18
CA LEU A 41 -7.02 22.98 5.17
C LEU A 41 -8.19 23.87 5.61
N LYS A 42 -8.49 24.89 4.80
CA LYS A 42 -9.75 25.64 4.95
C LYS A 42 -10.88 24.67 4.57
N ASP A 43 -11.87 24.51 5.46
CA ASP A 43 -12.92 23.47 5.48
C ASP A 43 -13.82 23.31 4.23
N SER A 44 -13.50 23.87 3.05
CA SER A 44 -14.29 23.63 1.84
C SER A 44 -13.82 22.37 1.10
N PRO A 45 -14.64 21.30 1.06
CA PRO A 45 -14.29 20.06 0.36
C PRO A 45 -14.09 20.28 -1.15
N GLU A 46 -14.74 21.28 -1.74
CA GLU A 46 -14.59 21.65 -3.14
C GLU A 46 -13.18 22.16 -3.45
N SER A 47 -12.60 22.98 -2.57
CA SER A 47 -11.24 23.52 -2.72
C SER A 47 -10.21 22.39 -2.67
N VAL A 48 -10.35 21.48 -1.71
CA VAL A 48 -9.48 20.30 -1.58
C VAL A 48 -9.59 19.43 -2.83
N THR A 49 -10.81 19.17 -3.30
CA THR A 49 -11.04 18.37 -4.51
C THR A 49 -10.39 19.01 -5.74
N GLN A 50 -10.54 20.33 -5.93
CA GLN A 50 -9.94 21.04 -7.05
C GLN A 50 -8.40 21.01 -7.00
N MET A 51 -7.82 21.16 -5.81
CA MET A 51 -6.38 21.06 -5.59
C MET A 51 -5.85 19.66 -5.94
N LEU A 52 -6.50 18.61 -5.45
CA LEU A 52 -6.11 17.22 -5.73
C LEU A 52 -6.27 16.86 -7.21
N MET A 53 -7.33 17.34 -7.86
CA MET A 53 -7.50 17.17 -9.31
C MET A 53 -6.38 17.85 -10.10
N ALA A 54 -6.00 19.07 -9.75
CA ALA A 54 -4.89 19.78 -10.40
C ALA A 54 -3.56 19.02 -10.19
N TYR A 55 -3.32 18.53 -8.97
CA TYR A 55 -2.15 17.71 -8.65
C TYR A 55 -2.09 16.43 -9.50
N LEU A 56 -3.19 15.67 -9.56
CA LEU A 56 -3.26 14.41 -10.33
C LEU A 56 -3.15 14.65 -11.84
N SER A 57 -3.72 15.75 -12.34
CA SER A 57 -3.56 16.17 -13.73
C SER A 57 -2.09 16.39 -14.06
N ARG A 58 -1.38 17.18 -13.24
CA ARG A 58 0.06 17.39 -13.40
C ARG A 58 0.84 16.08 -13.28
N LEU A 59 0.57 15.27 -12.27
CA LEU A 59 1.24 13.98 -12.08
C LEU A 59 1.08 13.09 -13.32
N SER A 60 -0.11 13.03 -13.90
CA SER A 60 -0.38 12.23 -15.10
C SER A 60 0.43 12.68 -16.31
N THR A 61 0.72 13.99 -16.43
CA THR A 61 1.57 14.50 -17.52
C THR A 61 3.05 14.11 -17.38
N ILE A 62 3.53 13.91 -16.15
CA ILE A 62 4.96 13.62 -15.88
C ILE A 62 5.23 12.13 -15.55
N ALA A 63 4.17 11.37 -15.22
CA ALA A 63 4.23 10.00 -14.73
C ALA A 63 4.98 9.06 -15.68
N GLY A 64 4.62 9.08 -16.98
CA GLY A 64 5.21 8.19 -17.99
C GLY A 64 5.41 6.76 -17.48
N ASN A 65 6.63 6.25 -17.62
CA ASN A 65 7.10 5.00 -17.00
C ASN A 65 8.03 5.23 -15.79
N LYS A 66 8.00 6.45 -15.20
CA LYS A 66 8.95 6.87 -14.17
C LYS A 66 8.55 6.46 -12.75
N ILE A 67 7.28 6.17 -12.50
CA ILE A 67 6.81 5.75 -11.18
C ILE A 67 7.21 4.28 -10.96
N ASN A 68 8.33 4.07 -10.28
CA ASN A 68 8.93 2.75 -10.10
C ASN A 68 9.43 2.48 -8.67
N CYS A 69 9.22 3.39 -7.71
CA CYS A 69 9.60 3.16 -6.32
C CYS A 69 8.48 2.45 -5.55
N GLY A 70 8.88 1.47 -4.73
CA GLY A 70 7.98 0.61 -3.96
C GLY A 70 6.86 1.38 -3.24
N PRO A 71 7.18 2.40 -2.40
CA PRO A 71 6.16 3.12 -1.64
C PRO A 71 5.10 3.82 -2.51
N ALA A 72 5.47 4.32 -3.69
CA ALA A 72 4.52 4.94 -4.62
C ALA A 72 3.64 3.89 -5.32
N LEU A 73 4.20 2.71 -5.61
CA LEU A 73 3.46 1.58 -6.19
C LEU A 73 2.49 0.97 -5.19
N THR A 74 2.92 0.74 -3.94
CA THR A 74 2.07 0.25 -2.84
C THR A 74 0.88 1.19 -2.59
N TRP A 75 1.09 2.51 -2.70
CA TRP A 75 -0.02 3.46 -2.59
C TRP A 75 -1.10 3.23 -3.65
N MET A 76 -0.72 2.82 -4.87
CA MET A 76 -1.65 2.51 -5.97
C MET A 76 -2.23 1.09 -5.91
N GLU A 77 -1.72 0.25 -5.01
CA GLU A 77 -2.09 -1.16 -4.91
C GLU A 77 -3.49 -1.34 -4.32
N ILE A 78 -4.21 -2.32 -4.86
CA ILE A 78 -5.54 -2.71 -4.39
C ILE A 78 -5.63 -4.23 -4.32
N ASP A 79 -6.32 -4.75 -3.29
CA ASP A 79 -6.63 -6.18 -3.22
C ASP A 79 -7.75 -6.55 -4.21
N ASN A 80 -8.09 -7.85 -4.26
CA ASN A 80 -9.20 -8.37 -5.08
C ASN A 80 -10.60 -7.87 -4.66
N LYS A 81 -10.69 -7.12 -3.56
CA LYS A 81 -11.91 -6.47 -3.05
C LYS A 81 -11.86 -4.94 -3.21
N GLY A 82 -10.80 -4.37 -3.78
CA GLY A 82 -10.62 -2.93 -3.97
C GLY A 82 -10.15 -2.18 -2.72
N ASN A 83 -9.67 -2.88 -1.68
CA ASN A 83 -9.14 -2.25 -0.47
C ASN A 83 -7.66 -1.89 -0.61
N HIS A 84 -7.22 -0.89 0.17
CA HIS A 84 -5.80 -0.61 0.35
C HIS A 84 -5.13 -1.78 1.06
N LEU A 85 -4.12 -2.39 0.42
CA LEU A 85 -3.25 -3.36 1.06
C LEU A 85 -2.30 -2.61 2.01
N LEU A 86 -2.70 -2.46 3.27
CA LEU A 86 -1.82 -1.98 4.32
C LEU A 86 -0.80 -3.08 4.63
N VAL A 87 0.36 -3.03 3.98
CA VAL A 87 1.51 -3.84 4.37
C VAL A 87 2.01 -3.26 5.69
N HIS A 88 1.63 -3.87 6.81
CA HIS A 88 2.20 -3.52 8.11
C HIS A 88 3.71 -3.84 8.09
N GLU A 89 4.57 -2.83 8.07
CA GLU A 89 6.03 -2.97 8.18
C GLU A 89 6.48 -3.58 9.53
N GLU A 90 5.59 -3.70 10.51
CA GLU A 90 5.85 -4.40 11.78
C GLU A 90 4.72 -5.36 12.15
N SER A 91 4.39 -6.30 11.27
CA SER A 91 3.77 -7.53 11.76
C SER A 91 4.86 -8.58 11.93
N SER A 92 5.23 -8.83 13.19
CA SER A 92 5.95 -10.03 13.65
C SER A 92 5.21 -11.34 13.31
N ILE A 93 4.08 -11.24 12.60
CA ILE A 93 3.18 -12.29 12.14
C ILE A 93 3.79 -13.11 10.99
N ASN A 94 4.90 -12.66 10.38
CA ASN A 94 5.62 -13.46 9.38
C ASN A 94 6.64 -14.45 9.96
N THR A 95 6.68 -14.64 11.28
CA THR A 95 7.27 -15.85 11.85
C THR A 95 6.21 -16.95 11.78
N PRO A 96 6.33 -17.97 10.91
CA PRO A 96 5.38 -19.08 10.95
C PRO A 96 5.39 -19.66 12.36
N ALA A 97 4.24 -19.76 13.00
CA ALA A 97 4.09 -20.55 14.22
C ALA A 97 4.26 -22.03 13.84
N VAL A 98 5.49 -22.52 13.91
CA VAL A 98 5.80 -23.93 13.66
C VAL A 98 5.47 -24.71 14.92
N GLY A 99 4.37 -25.47 14.90
CA GLY A 99 4.10 -26.48 15.90
C GLY A 99 4.97 -27.72 15.65
N ALA A 100 5.87 -28.03 16.57
CA ALA A 100 6.62 -29.29 16.57
C ALA A 100 6.12 -30.17 17.71
N ALA A 101 5.89 -31.45 17.42
CA ALA A 101 5.56 -32.47 18.41
C ALA A 101 6.58 -33.60 18.30
N HIS A 102 6.95 -34.17 19.45
CA HIS A 102 7.84 -35.32 19.51
C HIS A 102 7.05 -36.57 19.93
N VAL A 103 7.28 -37.67 19.23
CA VAL A 103 6.58 -38.93 19.45
C VAL A 103 7.17 -39.59 20.70
N ILE A 104 6.37 -39.73 21.75
CA ILE A 104 6.78 -40.46 22.98
C ILE A 104 6.44 -41.96 22.92
N LYS A 105 5.56 -42.34 22.00
CA LYS A 105 5.11 -43.72 21.82
C LYS A 105 4.73 -43.94 20.35
N ARG A 106 5.26 -45.01 19.78
CA ARG A 106 4.96 -45.42 18.40
C ARG A 106 3.45 -45.56 18.17
N TYR A 107 2.97 -44.98 17.08
CA TYR A 107 1.57 -45.07 16.65
C TYR A 107 1.51 -45.49 15.17
N THR A 108 0.69 -46.48 14.85
CA THR A 108 0.46 -46.94 13.47
C THR A 108 -0.95 -46.54 13.03
N ALA A 109 -1.03 -45.85 11.89
CA ALA A 109 -2.28 -45.39 11.31
C ALA A 109 -3.26 -46.55 11.05
N ARG A 110 -4.54 -46.34 11.40
CA ARG A 110 -5.63 -47.32 11.24
C ARG A 110 -6.60 -46.93 10.13
N ALA A 111 -6.54 -45.68 9.67
CA ALA A 111 -7.36 -45.14 8.60
C ALA A 111 -6.50 -44.32 7.61
N PRO A 112 -6.98 -44.09 6.38
CA PRO A 112 -6.22 -43.41 5.32
C PRO A 112 -5.86 -41.94 5.62
N ASP A 113 -6.57 -41.31 6.55
CA ASP A 113 -6.40 -39.93 6.98
C ASP A 113 -5.51 -39.79 8.24
N GLU A 114 -5.02 -40.91 8.80
CA GLU A 114 -4.13 -40.92 9.95
C GLU A 114 -2.63 -41.01 9.55
N LEU A 115 -1.76 -40.40 10.36
CA LEU A 115 -0.30 -40.46 10.21
C LEU A 115 0.29 -41.56 11.11
N THR A 116 1.25 -42.32 10.57
CA THR A 116 2.10 -43.22 11.38
C THR A 116 3.24 -42.42 11.99
N LEU A 117 3.45 -42.57 13.30
CA LEU A 117 4.40 -41.82 14.11
C LEU A 117 5.40 -42.78 14.77
N GLU A 118 6.70 -42.53 14.62
CA GLU A 118 7.79 -43.38 15.14
C GLU A 118 8.62 -42.68 16.22
#